data_AF-A0A2S5A9S3-F1
#
_entry.id   AF-A0A2S5A9S3-F1
#
_cell.length_a   1.000
_cell.length_b   1.000
_cell.length_c   1.000
_cell.angle_alpha   90.00
_cell.angle_beta   90.00
_cell.angle_gamma   90.00
#
_symmetry.space_group_name_H-M   'P 1'
#
loop_
_entity.id
_entity.type
_entity.pdbx_description
1 polymer ?
#
loop_
_entity_poly.entity_id
_entity_poly.type
_entity_poly.pdbx_seq_one_letter_code
_entity_poly.pdbx_strand_id
1 'polypeptide(L)' 'MLLILKNQNMNDKEQFQIEKNKIQKDLLFYLEFYKELSSRSPQMKKVVDLEIKKLVQKLKELGK' A
#
# COMPACT_ATOMS: atom_id res chain seq x y z
N MET A 1 -24.18 24.94 3.14
CA MET A 1 -22.89 24.61 3.80
C MET A 1 -22.78 23.12 4.17
N LEU A 2 -23.77 22.52 4.84
CA LEU A 2 -23.80 21.08 5.18
C LEU A 2 -23.62 20.10 3.99
N LEU A 3 -24.20 20.42 2.83
CA LEU A 3 -24.09 19.60 1.61
C LEU A 3 -22.66 19.55 1.04
N ILE A 4 -21.93 20.66 1.11
CA ILE A 4 -20.54 20.77 0.61
C ILE A 4 -19.61 19.92 1.47
N LEU A 5 -19.75 20.03 2.80
CA LEU A 5 -18.98 19.23 3.75
C LEU A 5 -19.26 17.72 3.60
N LYS A 6 -20.50 17.32 3.33
CA LYS A 6 -20.87 15.92 3.14
C LYS A 6 -20.26 15.33 1.85
N ASN A 7 -20.21 16.12 0.77
CA ASN A 7 -19.57 15.72 -0.49
C ASN A 7 -18.05 15.66 -0.38
N GLN A 8 -17.41 16.57 0.37
CA GLN A 8 -15.97 16.52 0.65
C GLN A 8 -15.59 15.23 1.41
N ASN A 9 -16.31 14.92 2.49
CA ASN A 9 -16.09 13.68 3.26
C ASN A 9 -16.26 12.40 2.43
N MET A 10 -17.17 12.38 1.46
CA MET A 10 -17.35 11.24 0.56
C MET A 10 -16.16 11.07 -0.39
N ASN A 11 -15.66 12.17 -0.97
CA ASN A 11 -14.47 12.16 -1.81
C ASN A 11 -13.22 11.70 -1.04
N ASP A 12 -13.04 12.17 0.19
CA ASP A 12 -11.88 11.81 1.02
C ASP A 12 -11.90 10.32 1.36
N LYS A 13 -13.09 9.77 1.66
CA LYS A 13 -13.26 8.33 1.91
C LYS A 13 -13.01 7.49 0.65
N GLU A 14 -13.41 7.96 -0.52
CA GLU A 14 -13.19 7.25 -1.78
C GLU A 14 -11.71 7.24 -2.16
N GLN A 15 -11.04 8.40 -2.06
CA GLN A 15 -9.58 8.52 -2.27
C GLN A 15 -8.81 7.62 -1.31
N PHE A 16 -9.20 7.60 -0.03
CA PHE A 16 -8.63 6.72 0.96
C PHE A 16 -8.72 5.24 0.58
N GLN A 17 -9.89 4.77 0.11
CA GLN A 17 -10.05 3.38 -0.31
C GLN A 17 -9.23 3.06 -1.56
N ILE A 18 -9.14 3.99 -2.52
CA ILE A 18 -8.32 3.83 -3.72
C ILE A 18 -6.84 3.68 -3.35
N GLU A 19 -6.31 4.55 -2.49
CA GLU A 19 -4.93 4.50 -2.05
C GLU A 19 -4.63 3.21 -1.27
N LYS A 20 -5.50 2.85 -0.33
CA LYS A 20 -5.40 1.61 0.42
C LYS A 20 -5.38 0.38 -0.50
N ASN A 21 -6.30 0.31 -1.47
CA ASN A 21 -6.38 -0.79 -2.42
C ASN A 21 -5.12 -0.88 -3.29
N LYS A 22 -4.56 0.25 -3.70
CA LYS A 22 -3.31 0.29 -4.47
C LYS A 22 -2.15 -0.30 -3.66
N ILE A 23 -1.97 0.15 -2.43
CA ILE A 23 -0.88 -0.33 -1.57
C ILE A 23 -1.07 -1.83 -1.24
N GLN A 24 -2.31 -2.28 -1.04
CA GLN A 24 -2.61 -3.70 -0.83
C GLN A 24 -2.26 -4.56 -2.06
N LYS A 25 -2.57 -4.09 -3.28
CA LYS A 25 -2.19 -4.79 -4.52
C LYS A 25 -0.68 -4.86 -4.69
N ASP A 26 0.02 -3.75 -4.44
CA ASP A 26 1.49 -3.71 -4.53
C ASP A 26 2.10 -4.67 -3.51
N LEU A 27 1.58 -4.69 -2.27
CA LEU A 27 2.05 -5.61 -1.24
C LEU A 27 1.79 -7.08 -1.61
N LEU A 28 0.61 -7.38 -2.15
CA LEU A 28 0.27 -8.73 -2.60
C LEU A 28 1.24 -9.23 -3.66
N PHE A 29 1.59 -8.40 -4.65
CA PHE A 29 2.59 -8.73 -5.67
C PHE A 29 3.93 -9.13 -5.04
N TYR A 30 4.46 -8.33 -4.11
CA TYR A 30 5.74 -8.64 -3.47
C TYR A 30 5.69 -9.92 -2.63
N LEU A 31 4.53 -10.26 -2.05
CA LEU A 31 4.34 -11.48 -1.26
C LEU A 31 4.20 -12.72 -2.16
N GLU A 32 3.39 -12.64 -3.23
CA GLU A 32 3.20 -13.73 -4.20
C GLU A 32 4.53 -14.10 -4.88
N PHE A 33 5.27 -13.09 -5.34
CA PHE A 33 6.52 -13.29 -6.07
C PHE A 33 7.76 -13.26 -5.18
N TYR A 34 7.60 -13.30 -3.84
CA TYR A 34 8.71 -13.10 -2.90
C TYR A 34 9.87 -14.05 -3.17
N LYS A 35 9.57 -15.36 -3.33
CA LYS A 35 10.59 -16.39 -3.54
C LYS A 35 11.37 -16.13 -4.82
N GLU A 36 10.67 -15.78 -5.90
CA GLU A 36 11.27 -15.54 -7.22
C GLU A 36 12.08 -14.25 -7.30
N LEU A 37 11.64 -13.20 -6.59
CA LEU A 37 12.35 -11.93 -6.54
C LEU A 37 13.57 -12.01 -5.61
N SER A 38 13.41 -12.60 -4.44
CA SER A 38 14.47 -12.70 -3.43
C SER A 38 15.57 -13.71 -3.80
N SER A 39 15.29 -14.70 -4.65
CA SER A 39 16.29 -15.69 -5.08
C SER A 39 17.26 -15.17 -6.14
N ARG A 40 16.99 -14.02 -6.77
CA ARG A 40 17.82 -13.48 -7.87
C ARG A 40 19.19 -13.03 -7.40
N SER A 41 19.26 -12.38 -6.23
CA SER A 41 20.51 -11.99 -5.58
C SER A 41 20.28 -11.54 -4.13
N PRO A 42 21.31 -11.58 -3.26
CA PRO A 42 21.21 -11.02 -1.91
C PRO A 42 20.81 -9.55 -1.88
N GLN A 43 21.26 -8.76 -2.88
CA GLN A 43 20.88 -7.35 -3.01
C GLN A 43 19.40 -7.21 -3.37
N MET A 44 18.89 -8.02 -4.30
CA MET A 44 17.48 -7.99 -4.69
C MET A 44 16.58 -8.38 -3.51
N LYS A 45 16.96 -9.41 -2.73
CA LYS A 45 16.25 -9.76 -1.51
C LYS A 45 16.11 -8.58 -0.56
N LYS A 46 17.19 -7.84 -0.30
CA LYS A 46 17.17 -6.66 0.58
C LYS A 46 16.24 -5.57 0.07
N VAL A 47 16.19 -5.36 -1.25
CA VAL A 47 15.28 -4.38 -1.88
C VAL A 47 13.83 -4.82 -1.69
N VAL A 48 13.50 -6.08 -1.97
CA VAL A 48 12.15 -6.63 -1.80
C VAL A 48 11.71 -6.55 -0.34
N ASP A 49 12.57 -6.94 0.61
CA ASP A 49 12.30 -6.85 2.05
C ASP A 49 12.01 -5.40 2.47
N LEU A 50 12.77 -4.43 1.92
CA LEU A 50 12.58 -3.01 2.20
C LEU A 50 11.26 -2.48 1.63
N GLU A 51 10.90 -2.84 0.40
CA GLU A 51 9.64 -2.41 -0.21
C GLU A 51 8.42 -2.98 0.53
N ILE A 52 8.46 -4.26 0.92
CA ILE A 52 7.43 -4.86 1.78
C ILE A 52 7.30 -4.05 3.08
N LYS A 53 8.41 -3.74 3.75
CA LYS A 53 8.40 -2.97 5.00
C LYS A 53 7.78 -1.58 4.80
N LYS A 54 8.12 -0.88 3.71
CA LYS A 54 7.54 0.44 3.38
C LYS A 54 6.04 0.35 3.15
N LEU A 55 5.56 -0.62 2.37
CA LEU A 55 4.14 -0.78 2.06
C LEU A 55 3.32 -1.11 3.31
N VAL A 56 3.82 -2.01 4.17
CA VAL A 56 3.19 -2.32 5.46
C VAL A 56 3.13 -1.09 6.35
N GLN A 57 4.18 -0.28 6.40
CA GLN A 57 4.21 0.96 7.18
C GLN A 57 3.17 1.97 6.67
N LYS A 58 3.08 2.17 5.35
CA LYS A 58 2.06 3.04 4.73
C LYS A 58 0.63 2.57 5.06
N LEU A 59 0.36 1.27 5.01
CA LEU A 59 -0.97 0.74 5.40
C LEU A 59 -1.29 1.00 6.87
N LYS A 60 -0.29 0.91 7.76
CA LYS A 60 -0.47 1.24 9.18
C LYS A 60 -0.73 2.72 9.40
N GLU A 61 -0.07 3.58 8.64
CA GLU A 61 -0.28 5.04 8.71
C GLU A 61 -1.63 5.45 8.17
N LEU A 62 -2.12 4.81 7.10
CA LEU A 62 -3.47 5.00 6.58
C LEU A 62 -4.55 4.44 7.53
N GLY A 63 -4.24 3.39 8.29
CA GLY A 63 -5.20 2.80 9.24
C GLY A 63 -5.31 3.52 10.59
N LYS A 64 -4.48 4.54 10.83
CA LYS A 64 -4.48 5.38 12.05
C LYS A 64 -5.35 6.61 11.86
#